data_AF-A0A2T6DHZ5-F1
#
_entry.id   AF-A0A2T6DHZ5-F1
#
_cell.length_a   1.000
_cell.length_b   1.000
_cell.length_c   1.000
_cell.angle_alpha   90.00
_cell.angle_beta   90.00
_cell.angle_gamma   90.00
#
_symmetry.space_group_name_H-M   'P 1'
#
loop_
_entity.id
_entity.type
_entity.pdbx_description
1 polymer ?
#
loop_
_entity_poly.entity_id
_entity_poly.type
_entity_poly.pdbx_seq_one_letter_code
_entity_poly.pdbx_strand_id
1 'polypeptide(L)'
;MKLAVRRILREWDESLHLTGTSYWGVSGIGAPVEFFQNLPLIFPHGFSLLLEGIDVGRTAKSLYAEHPAKFARKVACDTLSPEPDSFHVEFSPLFAQRLSALIEQQGRESAFRHLKGYSPEEVLFTFHDAFEGELVVSSSVAEVAVSEFALASKASFSLKQFEFDPHTQLVALDKALNPPWWARLMRRLRLTGSP
;
A
#
# COMPACT_ATOMS: atom_id res chain seq x y z
N MET A 1 26.56 4.03 -4.07
CA MET A 1 25.76 4.63 -2.99
C MET A 1 25.04 5.92 -3.43
N LYS A 2 25.75 7.02 -3.76
CA LYS A 2 25.11 8.27 -4.26
C LYS A 2 24.15 8.08 -5.45
N LEU A 3 24.42 7.12 -6.33
CA LEU A 3 23.54 6.79 -7.46
C LEU A 3 22.22 6.13 -7.05
N ALA A 4 22.23 5.24 -6.05
CA ALA A 4 21.02 4.56 -5.57
C ALA A 4 20.09 5.55 -4.84
N VAL A 5 20.63 6.44 -4.02
CA VAL A 5 19.85 7.50 -3.35
C VAL A 5 19.21 8.44 -4.36
N ARG A 6 19.99 8.89 -5.35
CA ARG A 6 19.48 9.76 -6.42
C ARG A 6 18.41 9.08 -7.27
N ARG A 7 18.54 7.77 -7.50
CA ARG A 7 17.52 6.98 -8.18
C ARG A 7 16.25 6.91 -7.35
N ILE A 8 16.34 6.58 -6.06
CA ILE A 8 15.18 6.53 -5.14
C ILE A 8 14.48 7.88 -5.07
N LEU A 9 15.22 8.98 -4.88
CA LEU A 9 14.65 10.33 -4.82
C LEU A 9 13.97 10.71 -6.15
N ARG A 10 14.57 10.38 -7.30
CA ARG A 10 13.95 10.61 -8.61
C ARG A 10 12.70 9.75 -8.81
N GLU A 11 12.77 8.47 -8.43
CA GLU A 11 11.61 7.58 -8.50
C GLU A 11 10.47 8.08 -7.62
N TRP A 12 10.79 8.62 -6.45
CA TRP A 12 9.84 9.25 -5.55
C TRP A 12 9.23 10.50 -6.20
N ASP A 13 10.02 11.43 -6.74
CA ASP A 13 9.50 12.64 -7.42
C ASP A 13 8.58 12.33 -8.61
N GLU A 14 8.84 11.22 -9.32
CA GLU A 14 8.04 10.79 -10.48
C GLU A 14 6.82 9.95 -10.12
N SER A 15 6.65 9.59 -8.84
CA SER A 15 5.58 8.71 -8.39
C SER A 15 4.39 9.50 -7.85
N LEU A 16 3.21 8.91 -7.98
CA LEU A 16 2.04 9.38 -7.24
C LEU A 16 2.20 9.05 -5.76
N HIS A 17 1.90 10.05 -4.93
CA HIS A 17 1.82 9.96 -3.48
C HIS A 17 0.48 10.47 -3.02
N LEU A 18 0.12 10.14 -1.78
CA LEU A 18 -0.96 10.84 -1.12
C LEU A 18 -0.48 12.28 -0.83
N THR A 19 -1.23 13.26 -1.32
CA THR A 19 -0.85 14.68 -1.24
C THR A 19 -1.81 15.45 -0.32
N GLY A 20 -1.41 16.66 0.07
CA GLY A 20 -2.20 17.54 0.95
C GLY A 20 -1.56 17.74 2.32
N THR A 21 -2.22 18.55 3.16
CA THR A 21 -1.80 18.83 4.55
C THR A 21 -2.54 17.99 5.57
N SER A 22 -3.60 17.28 5.15
CA SER A 22 -4.42 16.41 5.98
C SER A 22 -4.85 15.17 5.23
N TYR A 23 -5.27 14.16 5.99
CA TYR A 23 -5.79 12.88 5.50
C TYR A 23 -6.84 12.35 6.48
N TRP A 24 -7.71 11.46 5.99
CA TRP A 24 -8.59 10.69 6.85
C TRP A 24 -7.89 9.42 7.30
N GLY A 25 -7.77 9.22 8.61
CA GLY A 25 -7.30 7.96 9.18
C GLY A 25 -8.50 7.09 9.55
N VAL A 26 -8.60 5.89 8.97
CA VAL A 26 -9.65 4.90 9.28
C VAL A 26 -9.04 3.70 9.99
N SER A 27 -9.43 3.50 11.25
CA SER A 27 -8.86 2.50 12.16
C SER A 27 -9.88 1.41 12.52
N GLY A 28 -9.41 0.19 12.76
CA GLY A 28 -10.26 -0.94 13.16
C GLY A 28 -10.78 -1.81 12.00
N ILE A 29 -10.25 -1.64 10.80
CA ILE A 29 -10.56 -2.50 9.65
C ILE A 29 -9.81 -3.83 9.82
N GLY A 30 -10.52 -4.87 10.29
CA GLY A 30 -9.93 -6.19 10.55
C GLY A 30 -10.34 -7.29 9.55
N ALA A 31 -11.35 -7.06 8.73
CA ALA A 31 -11.92 -8.09 7.85
C ALA A 31 -11.68 -7.76 6.37
N PRO A 32 -10.76 -8.46 5.69
CA PRO A 32 -10.45 -8.19 4.29
C PRO A 32 -11.67 -8.28 3.35
N VAL A 33 -12.55 -9.24 3.59
CA VAL A 33 -13.76 -9.44 2.77
C VAL A 33 -14.70 -8.25 2.89
N GLU A 34 -15.04 -7.83 4.11
CA GLU A 34 -15.90 -6.68 4.36
C GLU A 34 -15.27 -5.39 3.80
N PHE A 35 -13.96 -5.21 3.94
CA PHE A 35 -13.23 -4.09 3.35
C PHE A 35 -13.42 -3.99 1.84
N PHE A 36 -13.17 -5.07 1.09
CA PHE A 36 -13.30 -5.04 -0.38
C PHE A 36 -14.74 -4.90 -0.86
N GLN A 37 -15.72 -5.42 -0.10
CA GLN A 37 -17.15 -5.24 -0.37
C GLN A 37 -17.60 -3.79 -0.17
N ASN A 38 -17.04 -3.10 0.83
CA ASN A 38 -17.41 -1.72 1.17
C ASN A 38 -16.60 -0.68 0.41
N LEU A 39 -15.47 -1.04 -0.21
CA LEU A 39 -14.60 -0.12 -0.94
C LEU A 39 -15.32 0.74 -2.02
N PRO A 40 -16.35 0.26 -2.73
CA PRO A 40 -17.14 1.10 -3.64
C PRO A 40 -17.89 2.27 -2.99
N LEU A 41 -18.18 2.21 -1.67
CA LEU A 41 -18.85 3.29 -0.96
C LEU A 41 -18.00 4.55 -0.91
N ILE A 42 -16.68 4.37 -0.82
CA ILE A 42 -15.71 5.47 -0.73
C ILE A 42 -15.16 5.85 -2.12
N PHE A 43 -15.09 4.89 -3.05
CA PHE A 43 -14.60 5.10 -4.41
C PHE A 43 -15.56 4.48 -5.45
N PRO A 44 -16.63 5.19 -5.84
CA PRO A 44 -17.70 4.58 -6.64
C PRO A 44 -17.26 4.24 -8.07
N HIS A 45 -16.28 4.94 -8.65
CA HIS A 45 -15.93 4.78 -10.06
C HIS A 45 -14.42 4.87 -10.35
N GLY A 46 -13.97 3.96 -11.22
CA GLY A 46 -12.82 4.19 -12.09
C GLY A 46 -11.45 4.30 -11.40
N PHE A 47 -11.23 3.59 -10.30
CA PHE A 47 -9.93 3.54 -9.63
C PHE A 47 -9.22 2.20 -9.87
N SER A 48 -7.90 2.24 -9.75
CA SER A 48 -7.05 1.06 -9.80
C SER A 48 -6.47 0.79 -8.42
N LEU A 49 -6.15 -0.47 -8.16
CA LEU A 49 -5.39 -0.88 -6.99
C LEU A 49 -3.93 -1.13 -7.36
N LEU A 50 -3.03 -0.79 -6.46
CA LEU A 50 -1.67 -1.30 -6.43
C LEU A 50 -1.54 -2.26 -5.25
N LEU A 51 -1.22 -3.52 -5.54
CA LEU A 51 -0.94 -4.53 -4.54
C LEU A 51 0.56 -4.78 -4.49
N GLU A 52 1.16 -4.65 -3.31
CA GLU A 52 2.58 -4.88 -3.08
C GLU A 52 2.77 -6.05 -2.12
N GLY A 53 3.71 -6.95 -2.42
CA GLY A 53 4.03 -8.05 -1.53
C GLY A 53 5.40 -8.66 -1.81
N ILE A 54 5.91 -9.39 -0.83
CA ILE A 54 7.11 -10.22 -0.96
C ILE A 54 6.63 -11.66 -1.13
N ASP A 55 7.18 -12.37 -2.12
CA ASP A 55 6.85 -13.77 -2.41
C ASP A 55 5.35 -14.03 -2.71
N VAL A 56 4.71 -13.11 -3.46
CA VAL A 56 3.31 -13.25 -3.87
C VAL A 56 3.08 -14.59 -4.59
N GLY A 57 2.07 -15.34 -4.15
CA GLY A 57 1.74 -16.66 -4.66
C GLY A 57 1.33 -16.65 -6.14
N ARG A 58 1.62 -17.75 -6.86
CA ARG A 58 1.29 -17.87 -8.30
C ARG A 58 -0.20 -17.65 -8.59
N THR A 59 -1.08 -18.13 -7.72
CA THR A 59 -2.54 -17.96 -7.87
C THR A 59 -2.94 -16.49 -7.81
N ALA A 60 -2.38 -15.71 -6.88
CA ALA A 60 -2.61 -14.28 -6.77
C ALA A 60 -2.06 -13.54 -7.99
N LYS A 61 -0.83 -13.84 -8.42
CA LYS A 61 -0.24 -13.27 -9.65
C LYS A 61 -1.10 -13.52 -10.89
N SER A 62 -1.67 -14.72 -11.01
CA SER A 62 -2.55 -15.08 -12.13
C SER A 62 -3.85 -14.27 -12.08
N LEU A 63 -4.46 -14.16 -10.89
CA LEU A 63 -5.65 -13.32 -10.69
C LEU A 63 -5.37 -11.85 -11.07
N TYR A 64 -4.22 -11.30 -10.68
CA TYR A 64 -3.87 -9.91 -11.00
C TYR A 64 -3.71 -9.69 -12.51
N ALA A 65 -3.10 -10.65 -13.21
CA ALA A 65 -2.92 -10.58 -14.66
C ALA A 65 -4.24 -10.61 -15.46
N GLU A 66 -5.29 -11.22 -14.90
CA GLU A 66 -6.64 -11.26 -15.51
C GLU A 66 -7.40 -9.93 -15.38
N HIS A 67 -6.96 -9.04 -14.49
CA HIS A 67 -7.62 -7.77 -14.18
C HIS A 67 -6.66 -6.57 -14.31
N PRO A 68 -6.03 -6.35 -15.47
CA PRO A 68 -5.03 -5.29 -15.62
C PRO A 68 -5.64 -3.91 -15.37
N ALA A 69 -4.90 -3.03 -14.69
CA ALA A 69 -5.33 -1.64 -14.51
C ALA A 69 -5.52 -0.93 -15.87
N LYS A 70 -6.61 -0.16 -16.00
CA LYS A 70 -6.86 0.71 -17.18
C LYS A 70 -5.75 1.74 -17.40
N PHE A 71 -5.15 2.19 -16.30
CA PHE A 71 -4.02 3.11 -16.29
C PHE A 71 -3.02 2.60 -15.26
N ALA A 72 -1.82 2.26 -15.72
CA ALA A 72 -0.71 2.01 -14.81
C ALA A 72 0.04 3.33 -14.59
N ARG A 73 -0.01 3.83 -13.36
CA ARG A 73 0.81 4.97 -12.92
C ARG A 73 1.90 4.46 -12.01
N LYS A 74 3.06 5.09 -12.06
CA LYS A 74 4.10 4.87 -11.08
C LYS A 74 3.57 5.42 -9.76
N VAL A 75 3.27 4.53 -8.82
CA VAL A 75 2.90 4.88 -7.44
C VAL A 75 4.09 4.47 -6.60
N ALA A 76 4.49 5.29 -5.65
CA ALA A 76 5.70 4.99 -4.89
C ALA A 76 5.49 3.74 -4.06
N CYS A 77 6.47 2.85 -4.00
CA CYS A 77 6.40 1.69 -3.13
C CYS A 77 6.63 2.09 -1.68
N ASP A 78 5.93 1.42 -0.76
CA ASP A 78 6.15 1.64 0.68
C ASP A 78 7.38 0.88 1.20
N THR A 79 7.64 -0.31 0.63
CA THR A 79 8.77 -1.14 1.02
C THR A 79 9.97 -0.93 0.09
N LEU A 80 11.10 -0.48 0.65
CA LEU A 80 12.35 -0.27 -0.10
C LEU A 80 13.25 -1.52 -0.17
N SER A 81 13.15 -2.44 0.79
CA SER A 81 14.01 -3.64 0.83
C SER A 81 13.43 -4.77 1.70
N PRO A 82 13.31 -6.00 1.18
CA PRO A 82 13.53 -6.38 -0.22
C PRO A 82 12.55 -5.66 -1.15
N GLU A 83 12.92 -5.49 -2.42
CA GLU A 83 12.04 -4.86 -3.42
C GLU A 83 10.77 -5.71 -3.58
N PRO A 84 9.57 -5.16 -3.33
CA PRO A 84 8.34 -5.93 -3.42
C PRO A 84 7.94 -6.15 -4.89
N ASP A 85 7.28 -7.26 -5.17
CA ASP A 85 6.50 -7.38 -6.40
C ASP A 85 5.32 -6.41 -6.32
N SER A 86 5.07 -5.65 -7.39
CA SER A 86 4.01 -4.63 -7.46
C SER A 86 3.06 -4.93 -8.62
N PHE A 87 1.76 -4.99 -8.34
CA PHE A 87 0.73 -5.33 -9.32
C PHE A 87 -0.33 -4.24 -9.39
N HIS A 88 -0.52 -3.67 -10.59
CA HIS A 88 -1.57 -2.69 -10.86
C HIS A 88 -2.79 -3.41 -11.46
N VAL A 89 -3.92 -3.35 -10.75
CA VAL A 89 -5.16 -4.02 -11.16
C VAL A 89 -6.33 -3.04 -11.23
N GLU A 90 -7.24 -3.28 -12.15
CA GLU A 90 -8.50 -2.55 -12.17
C GLU A 90 -9.41 -3.09 -11.07
N PHE A 91 -9.93 -2.20 -10.21
CA PHE A 91 -10.89 -2.61 -9.22
C PHE A 91 -12.24 -2.92 -9.87
N SER A 92 -12.82 -4.05 -9.50
CA SER A 92 -14.21 -4.40 -9.84
C SER A 92 -14.81 -5.28 -8.74
N PRO A 93 -16.15 -5.35 -8.62
CA PRO A 93 -16.79 -6.27 -7.67
C PRO A 93 -16.39 -7.73 -7.88
N LEU A 94 -16.19 -8.15 -9.14
CA LEU A 94 -15.72 -9.50 -9.46
C LEU A 94 -14.28 -9.74 -8.98
N PHE A 95 -13.39 -8.79 -9.23
CA PHE A 95 -12.01 -8.85 -8.73
C PHE A 95 -11.98 -8.92 -7.19
N ALA A 96 -12.73 -8.03 -6.53
CA ALA A 96 -12.88 -7.98 -5.09
C ALA A 96 -13.32 -9.34 -4.51
N GLN A 97 -14.38 -9.92 -5.06
CA GLN A 97 -14.89 -11.23 -4.64
C GLN A 97 -13.83 -12.33 -4.78
N ARG A 98 -13.12 -12.39 -5.92
CA ARG A 98 -12.10 -13.41 -6.18
C ARG A 98 -10.87 -13.24 -5.29
N LEU A 99 -10.46 -12.00 -5.04
CA LEU A 99 -9.35 -11.69 -4.14
C LEU A 99 -9.72 -12.05 -2.70
N SER A 100 -10.93 -11.72 -2.24
CA SER A 100 -11.44 -12.13 -0.92
C SER A 100 -11.41 -13.64 -0.73
N ALA A 101 -11.93 -14.41 -1.69
CA ALA A 101 -11.90 -15.87 -1.63
C ALA A 101 -10.46 -16.44 -1.58
N LEU A 102 -9.53 -15.83 -2.33
CA LEU A 102 -8.13 -16.22 -2.31
C LEU A 102 -7.50 -15.97 -0.93
N ILE A 103 -7.76 -14.80 -0.33
CA ILE A 103 -7.26 -14.43 1.00
C ILE A 103 -7.81 -15.38 2.07
N GLU A 104 -9.09 -15.74 2.02
CA GLU A 104 -9.68 -16.71 2.95
C GLU A 104 -9.03 -18.10 2.83
N GLN A 105 -8.68 -18.52 1.61
CA GLN A 105 -8.10 -19.84 1.36
C GLN A 105 -6.60 -19.91 1.71
N GLN A 106 -5.83 -18.87 1.36
CA GLN A 106 -4.35 -18.92 1.36
C GLN A 106 -3.72 -17.93 2.35
N GLY A 107 -4.52 -17.08 2.98
CA GLY A 107 -4.08 -15.99 3.85
C GLY A 107 -3.63 -14.77 3.05
N ARG A 108 -3.82 -13.59 3.66
CA ARG A 108 -3.47 -12.28 3.08
C ARG A 108 -2.02 -12.21 2.59
N GLU A 109 -1.08 -12.70 3.39
CA GLU A 109 0.36 -12.64 3.11
C GLU A 109 0.76 -13.29 1.78
N SER A 110 0.01 -14.31 1.34
CA SER A 110 0.25 -14.96 0.04
C SER A 110 -0.22 -14.11 -1.15
N ALA A 111 -1.06 -13.10 -0.90
CA ALA A 111 -1.66 -12.23 -1.90
C ALA A 111 -0.95 -10.86 -1.96
N PHE A 112 -0.85 -10.16 -0.82
CA PHE A 112 -0.23 -8.84 -0.71
C PHE A 112 0.02 -8.47 0.76
N ARG A 113 0.81 -7.40 0.97
CA ARG A 113 1.08 -6.77 2.27
C ARG A 113 0.62 -5.32 2.32
N HIS A 114 0.92 -4.56 1.27
CA HIS A 114 0.48 -3.17 1.15
C HIS A 114 -0.55 -3.07 0.04
N LEU A 115 -1.51 -2.17 0.25
CA LEU A 115 -2.56 -1.89 -0.71
C LEU A 115 -2.68 -0.39 -0.91
N LYS A 116 -2.77 0.05 -2.15
CA LYS A 116 -3.03 1.45 -2.48
C LYS A 116 -4.16 1.54 -3.50
N GLY A 117 -4.99 2.54 -3.38
CA GLY A 117 -5.97 2.90 -4.41
C GLY A 117 -5.58 4.22 -5.04
N TYR A 118 -5.72 4.32 -6.37
CA TYR A 118 -5.38 5.53 -7.09
C TYR A 118 -6.29 5.73 -8.31
N SER A 119 -6.51 7.00 -8.64
CA SER A 119 -7.13 7.45 -9.88
C SER A 119 -6.04 7.79 -10.91
N PRO A 120 -6.39 8.20 -12.14
CA PRO A 120 -5.40 8.67 -13.10
C PRO A 120 -4.59 9.89 -12.62
N GLU A 121 -5.12 10.61 -11.63
CA GLU A 121 -4.70 11.94 -11.19
C GLU A 121 -4.02 11.91 -9.81
N GLU A 122 -4.45 11.04 -8.90
CA GLU A 122 -3.97 11.05 -7.52
C GLU A 122 -4.00 9.67 -6.83
N VAL A 123 -3.25 9.53 -5.73
CA VAL A 123 -3.44 8.43 -4.78
C VAL A 123 -4.62 8.75 -3.88
N LEU A 124 -5.60 7.86 -3.88
CA LEU A 124 -6.83 7.99 -3.12
C LEU A 124 -6.68 7.44 -1.70
N PHE A 125 -5.93 6.37 -1.54
CA PHE A 125 -5.60 5.82 -0.23
C PHE A 125 -4.32 4.99 -0.25
N THR A 126 -3.72 4.84 0.93
CA THR A 126 -2.67 3.86 1.21
C THR A 126 -3.06 3.05 2.45
N PHE A 127 -2.73 1.77 2.44
CA PHE A 127 -2.95 0.86 3.56
C PHE A 127 -1.69 0.01 3.75
N HIS A 128 -0.74 0.57 4.49
CA HIS A 128 0.51 -0.09 4.83
C HIS A 128 0.25 -1.22 5.82
N ASP A 129 0.84 -2.40 5.60
CA ASP A 129 0.56 -3.63 6.36
C ASP A 129 -0.96 -3.81 6.52
N ALA A 130 -1.66 -3.83 5.39
CA ALA A 130 -3.11 -3.71 5.30
C ALA A 130 -3.79 -4.63 6.32
N PHE A 131 -4.72 -4.11 7.13
CA PHE A 131 -5.40 -4.78 8.27
C PHE A 131 -4.63 -4.89 9.59
N GLU A 132 -3.38 -4.43 9.68
CA GLU A 132 -2.64 -4.30 10.96
C GLU A 132 -2.48 -2.85 11.42
N GLY A 133 -2.75 -1.89 10.53
CA GLY A 133 -2.62 -0.47 10.80
C GLY A 133 -3.86 0.34 10.46
N GLU A 134 -3.64 1.62 10.18
CA GLU A 134 -4.65 2.56 9.74
C GLU A 134 -4.69 2.62 8.21
N LEU A 135 -5.91 2.64 7.65
CA LEU A 135 -6.13 3.04 6.27
C LEU A 135 -6.04 4.56 6.18
N VAL A 136 -5.08 5.06 5.40
CA VAL A 136 -4.86 6.49 5.18
C VAL A 136 -5.55 6.87 3.87
N VAL A 137 -6.60 7.67 3.96
CA VAL A 137 -7.40 8.11 2.81
C VAL A 137 -7.15 9.59 2.53
N SER A 138 -7.05 9.96 1.26
CA SER A 138 -6.86 11.34 0.83
C SER A 138 -7.96 12.25 1.36
N SER A 139 -7.59 13.46 1.79
CA SER A 139 -8.56 14.48 2.20
C SER A 139 -9.40 15.03 1.04
N SER A 140 -9.05 14.71 -0.21
CA SER A 140 -9.91 14.97 -1.37
C SER A 140 -11.20 14.12 -1.37
N VAL A 141 -11.21 13.02 -0.61
CA VAL A 141 -12.39 12.17 -0.43
C VAL A 141 -13.35 12.85 0.54
N ALA A 142 -14.62 12.95 0.13
CA ALA A 142 -15.66 13.58 0.93
C ALA A 142 -15.87 12.83 2.26
N GLU A 143 -15.97 13.59 3.35
CA GLU A 143 -16.17 13.05 4.70
C GLU A 143 -17.37 12.10 4.79
N VAL A 144 -18.47 12.42 4.11
CA VAL A 144 -19.66 11.57 4.06
C VAL A 144 -19.36 10.16 3.54
N ALA A 145 -18.55 10.03 2.50
CA ALA A 145 -18.18 8.76 1.90
C ALA A 145 -17.24 7.96 2.83
N VAL A 146 -16.31 8.64 3.50
CA VAL A 146 -15.43 8.03 4.52
C VAL A 146 -16.25 7.53 5.70
N SER A 147 -17.23 8.31 6.15
CA SER A 147 -18.13 7.97 7.26
C SER A 147 -19.00 6.75 6.94
N GLU A 148 -19.62 6.73 5.76
CA GLU A 148 -20.41 5.58 5.28
C GLU A 148 -19.57 4.30 5.21
N PHE A 149 -18.36 4.40 4.65
CA PHE A 149 -17.41 3.29 4.59
C PHE A 149 -16.98 2.82 5.98
N ALA A 150 -16.65 3.74 6.89
CA ALA A 150 -16.22 3.41 8.25
C ALA A 150 -17.35 2.71 9.02
N LEU A 151 -18.58 3.23 8.92
CA LEU A 151 -19.76 2.61 9.52
C LEU A 151 -20.01 1.20 8.99
N ALA A 152 -19.99 1.01 7.67
CA ALA A 152 -20.17 -0.29 7.04
C ALA A 152 -19.08 -1.29 7.43
N SER A 153 -17.87 -0.80 7.67
CA SER A 153 -16.70 -1.62 8.06
C SER A 153 -16.53 -1.75 9.58
N LYS A 154 -17.47 -1.23 10.38
CA LYS A 154 -17.41 -1.20 11.86
C LYS A 154 -16.10 -0.57 12.39
N ALA A 155 -15.59 0.40 11.65
CA ALA A 155 -14.35 1.11 11.90
C ALA A 155 -14.63 2.51 12.48
N SER A 156 -13.61 3.15 13.02
CA SER A 156 -13.63 4.57 13.38
C SER A 156 -12.83 5.38 12.37
N PHE A 157 -13.16 6.67 12.22
CA PHE A 157 -12.39 7.56 11.37
C PHE A 157 -12.14 8.90 12.04
N SER A 158 -11.05 9.57 11.65
CA SER A 158 -10.71 10.92 12.11
C SER A 158 -9.91 11.67 11.06
N LEU A 159 -10.11 12.99 10.96
CA LEU A 159 -9.24 13.84 10.14
C LEU A 159 -7.94 14.09 10.90
N LYS A 160 -6.80 13.84 10.26
CA LYS A 160 -5.47 14.05 10.81
C LYS A 160 -4.69 14.99 9.91
N GLN A 161 -3.70 15.66 10.48
CA GLN A 161 -2.72 16.41 9.72
C GLN A 161 -1.54 15.51 9.38
N PHE A 162 -0.96 15.71 8.21
CA PHE A 162 0.36 15.15 7.95
C PHE A 162 1.35 15.81 8.89
N GLU A 163 1.89 15.03 9.83
CA GLU A 163 3.16 15.35 10.48
C GLU A 163 4.29 15.08 9.47
N PHE A 164 4.23 15.72 8.29
CA PHE A 164 5.30 15.60 7.32
C PHE A 164 6.45 16.46 7.80
N ASP A 165 7.41 15.81 8.46
CA ASP A 165 8.74 16.36 8.63
C ASP A 165 9.65 15.80 7.54
N PRO A 166 9.99 16.59 6.50
CA PRO A 166 10.92 16.18 5.44
C PRO A 166 12.27 15.71 6.02
N HIS A 167 12.69 16.24 7.18
CA HIS A 167 13.92 15.81 7.83
C HIS A 167 13.82 14.38 8.35
N THR A 168 12.68 13.98 8.92
CA THR A 168 12.48 12.63 9.43
C THR A 168 12.54 11.59 8.31
N GLN A 169 11.98 11.88 7.12
CA GLN A 169 12.10 10.97 5.97
C GLN A 169 13.51 10.91 5.40
N LEU A 170 14.21 12.04 5.28
CA LEU A 170 15.62 12.06 4.86
C LEU A 170 16.53 11.30 5.83
N VAL A 171 16.26 11.39 7.14
CA VAL A 171 16.99 10.65 8.19
C VAL A 171 16.66 9.16 8.15
N ALA A 172 15.41 8.78 7.91
CA ALA A 172 15.03 7.38 7.73
C ALA A 172 15.71 6.78 6.50
N LEU A 173 15.73 7.53 5.39
CA LEU A 173 16.40 7.15 4.14
C LEU A 173 17.92 7.00 4.36
N ASP A 174 18.57 7.95 5.04
CA ASP A 174 20.01 7.85 5.36
C ASP A 174 20.30 6.63 6.25
N LYS A 175 19.50 6.36 7.29
CA LYS A 175 19.66 5.18 8.15
C LYS A 175 19.49 3.86 7.40
N ALA A 176 18.54 3.79 6.47
CA ALA A 176 18.30 2.60 5.65
C ALA A 176 19.45 2.33 4.67
N LEU A 177 20.05 3.39 4.12
CA LEU A 177 21.11 3.33 3.13
C LEU A 177 22.51 3.19 3.76
N ASN A 178 22.69 3.71 4.97
CA ASN A 178 23.90 3.60 5.78
C ASN A 178 23.62 2.83 7.08
N PRO A 179 23.26 1.54 7.01
CA PRO A 179 22.99 0.79 8.22
C PRO A 179 24.24 0.77 9.11
N PRO A 180 24.09 0.94 10.44
CA PRO A 180 25.21 0.91 11.35
C PRO A 180 25.99 -0.40 11.19
N TRP A 181 27.29 -0.36 11.50
CA TRP A 181 28.22 -1.45 11.19
C TRP A 181 27.78 -2.81 11.74
N TRP A 182 27.09 -2.83 12.89
CA TRP A 182 26.54 -4.05 13.48
C TRP A 182 25.39 -4.65 12.64
N ALA A 183 24.53 -3.83 12.02
CA ALA A 183 23.47 -4.32 11.14
C ALA A 183 24.05 -4.92 9.85
N ARG A 184 25.15 -4.35 9.35
CA ARG A 184 25.94 -4.93 8.25
C ARG A 184 26.59 -6.26 8.64
N LEU A 185 27.12 -6.35 9.86
CA LEU A 185 27.70 -7.57 10.41
C LEU A 185 26.65 -8.68 10.58
N MET A 186 25.47 -8.36 11.14
CA MET A 186 24.37 -9.30 11.33
C MET A 186 23.82 -9.84 10.00
N ARG A 187 23.74 -9.00 8.95
CA ARG A 187 23.41 -9.47 7.59
C ARG A 187 24.46 -10.44 7.05
N ARG A 188 25.75 -10.18 7.27
CA ARG A 188 26.83 -11.09 6.84
C ARG A 188 26.75 -12.43 7.55
N LEU A 189 26.50 -12.43 8.86
CA LEU A 189 26.38 -13.65 9.65
C LEU A 189 25.17 -14.51 9.24
N ARG A 190 24.05 -13.88 8.85
CA ARG A 190 22.88 -14.60 8.30
C ARG A 190 23.13 -15.22 6.91
N LEU A 191 23.98 -14.60 6.09
CA LEU A 191 24.32 -15.10 4.75
C LEU A 191 25.37 -16.23 4.77
N THR A 192 26.13 -16.36 5.85
CA THR A 192 27.13 -17.44 6.02
C THR A 192 26.59 -18.64 6.79
N GLY A 193 25.37 -18.56 7.32
CA GLY A 193 24.69 -19.67 7.99
C GLY A 193 23.80 -20.44 7.02
N SER A 194 24.39 -21.31 6.21
CA SER A 194 23.71 -22.51 5.72
C SER A 194 23.88 -23.64 6.77
N PRO A 195 22.95 -24.60 6.83
CA PRO A 195 22.78 -25.56 7.93
C PRO A 195 24.02 -26.36 8.33
#